data_AF-J3AS00-F1
#
_entry.id   AF-J3AS00-F1
#
_cell.length_a   1.000
_cell.length_b   1.000
_cell.length_c   1.000
_cell.angle_alpha   90.00
_cell.angle_beta   90.00
_cell.angle_gamma   90.00
#
_symmetry.space_group_name_H-M   'P 1'
#
loop_
_entity.id
_entity.type
_entity.pdbx_description
1 polymer ?
#
loop_
_entity_poly.entity_id
_entity_poly.type
_entity_poly.pdbx_seq_one_letter_code
_entity_poly.pdbx_strand_id
1 'polypeptide(L)'
;MIITADSAGGMVDIHDRRPVTLSPELAREWLNPATPKERAEQMVMNQGEPTEAFEWFKVDRAIGNVRNQGPDLIKPTEENGLF
;
A
#
# COMPACT_ATOMS: atom_id res chain seq x y z
N MET A 1 -4.82 -9.18 -10.48
CA MET A 1 -5.64 -8.76 -9.33
C MET A 1 -4.71 -8.47 -8.16
N ILE A 2 -5.02 -7.46 -7.33
CA ILE A 2 -4.27 -7.13 -6.10
C ILE A 2 -5.13 -7.53 -4.91
N ILE A 3 -4.54 -8.18 -3.90
CA ILE A 3 -5.23 -8.53 -2.65
C ILE A 3 -5.28 -7.29 -1.75
N THR A 4 -6.44 -7.02 -1.16
CA THR A 4 -6.66 -5.85 -0.30
C THR A 4 -7.16 -6.25 1.08
N ALA A 5 -6.89 -5.39 2.06
CA ALA A 5 -7.40 -5.45 3.43
C ALA A 5 -8.07 -4.11 3.78
N ASP A 6 -8.77 -4.06 4.92
CA ASP A 6 -9.30 -2.81 5.44
C ASP A 6 -8.15 -1.87 5.84
N SER A 7 -8.35 -0.58 5.60
CA SER A 7 -7.46 0.45 6.14
C SER A 7 -7.56 0.50 7.66
N ALA A 8 -6.45 0.83 8.31
CA ALA A 8 -6.36 1.02 9.76
C ALA A 8 -5.56 2.29 10.07
N GLY A 9 -5.76 2.88 11.24
CA GLY A 9 -5.06 4.11 11.65
C GLY A 9 -5.37 5.29 10.72
N GLY A 10 -4.39 6.20 10.54
CA GLY A 10 -4.56 7.43 9.75
C GLY A 10 -4.83 7.21 8.25
N MET A 11 -4.72 5.97 7.74
CA MET A 11 -5.09 5.63 6.36
C MET A 11 -6.62 5.69 6.13
N VAL A 12 -7.43 5.49 7.18
CA VAL A 12 -8.90 5.49 7.08
C VAL A 12 -9.43 6.84 6.58
N ASP A 13 -8.73 7.93 6.89
CA ASP A 13 -9.07 9.28 6.43
C ASP A 13 -8.83 9.49 4.92
N ILE A 14 -8.08 8.59 4.28
CA ILE A 14 -7.75 8.62 2.84
C ILE A 14 -8.66 7.68 2.06
N HIS A 15 -8.80 6.42 2.50
CA HIS A 15 -9.61 5.40 1.85
C HIS A 15 -9.92 4.24 2.80
N ASP A 16 -11.04 3.55 2.60
CA ASP A 16 -11.49 2.41 3.40
C ASP A 16 -10.69 1.10 3.18
N ARG A 17 -9.88 1.02 2.11
CA ARG A 17 -9.16 -0.19 1.71
C ARG A 17 -7.71 0.13 1.37
N ARG A 18 -6.83 -0.85 1.64
CA ARG A 18 -5.40 -0.79 1.31
C ARG A 18 -4.93 -2.10 0.65
N PRO A 19 -3.86 -2.07 -0.16
CA PRO A 19 -3.21 -3.31 -0.57
C PRO A 19 -2.60 -4.04 0.63
N VAL A 20 -2.57 -5.38 0.56
CA VAL A 20 -1.74 -6.18 1.46
C VAL A 20 -0.30 -6.07 0.98
N THR A 21 0.54 -5.38 1.74
CA THR A 21 1.99 -5.27 1.49
C THR A 21 2.72 -6.32 2.32
N LEU A 22 3.69 -7.03 1.74
CA LEU A 22 4.52 -8.01 2.44
C LEU A 22 5.96 -7.50 2.55
N SER A 23 6.65 -7.87 3.64
CA SER A 23 8.11 -7.70 3.72
C SER A 23 8.82 -8.45 2.59
N PRO A 24 10.06 -8.10 2.25
CA PRO A 24 10.81 -8.82 1.21
C PRO A 24 10.95 -10.33 1.46
N GLU A 25 11.10 -10.75 2.71
CA GLU A 25 11.22 -12.16 3.10
C GLU A 25 9.90 -12.90 2.87
N LEU A 26 8.79 -12.31 3.31
CA LEU A 26 7.46 -12.86 3.10
C LEU A 26 7.10 -12.87 1.60
N ALA A 27 7.44 -11.83 0.85
CA ALA A 27 7.21 -11.82 -0.60
C ALA A 27 7.92 -12.97 -1.33
N ARG A 28 9.13 -13.35 -0.91
CA ARG A 28 9.84 -14.53 -1.47
C ARG A 28 9.14 -15.84 -1.12
N GLU A 29 8.68 -15.99 0.11
CA GLU A 29 7.92 -17.16 0.54
C GLU A 29 6.58 -17.25 -0.22
N TRP A 30 5.88 -16.13 -0.40
CA TRP A 30 4.63 -16.05 -1.14
C TRP A 30 4.78 -16.53 -2.59
N LEU A 31 5.89 -16.20 -3.24
CA LEU A 31 6.18 -16.58 -4.62
C LEU A 31 6.66 -18.02 -4.77
N ASN A 32 7.03 -18.71 -3.69
CA ASN A 32 7.54 -20.07 -3.76
C ASN A 32 6.39 -21.07 -4.03
N PRO A 33 6.40 -21.82 -5.15
CA PRO A 33 5.35 -22.78 -5.47
C PRO A 33 5.21 -23.94 -4.45
N ALA A 34 6.24 -24.17 -3.63
CA ALA A 34 6.21 -25.16 -2.56
C ALA A 34 5.52 -24.64 -1.27
N THR A 35 5.20 -23.35 -1.19
CA THR A 35 4.50 -22.78 -0.04
C THR A 35 3.06 -23.31 0.03
N PRO A 36 2.64 -23.95 1.13
CA PRO A 36 1.28 -24.42 1.30
C PRO A 36 0.26 -23.27 1.23
N LYS A 37 -0.95 -23.55 0.74
CA LYS A 37 -2.00 -22.54 0.60
C LYS A 37 -2.36 -21.91 1.94
N GLU A 38 -2.45 -22.74 2.98
CA GLU A 38 -2.78 -22.33 4.34
C GLU A 38 -1.71 -21.37 4.88
N ARG A 39 -0.44 -21.58 4.51
CA ARG A 39 0.64 -20.66 4.88
C ARG A 39 0.50 -19.32 4.17
N ALA A 40 0.22 -19.35 2.87
CA ALA A 40 -0.03 -18.14 2.08
C ALA A 40 -1.22 -17.33 2.64
N GLU A 41 -2.31 -18.00 3.03
CA GLU A 41 -3.47 -17.39 3.70
C GLU A 41 -3.06 -16.70 5.01
N GLN A 42 -2.28 -17.37 5.86
CA GLN A 42 -1.79 -16.77 7.11
C GLN A 42 -0.94 -15.51 6.88
N MET A 43 -0.16 -15.46 5.79
CA MET A 43 0.66 -14.30 5.47
C MET A 43 -0.22 -13.08 5.17
N VAL A 44 -1.21 -13.23 4.29
CA VAL A 44 -2.04 -12.10 3.86
C VAL A 44 -3.08 -11.67 4.88
N MET A 45 -3.50 -12.58 5.77
CA MET A 45 -4.45 -12.25 6.84
C MET A 45 -3.78 -11.57 8.04
N ASN A 46 -2.57 -11.99 8.41
CA ASN A 46 -2.01 -11.68 9.73
C ASN A 46 -0.60 -11.08 9.71
N GLN A 47 0.10 -11.08 8.57
CA GLN A 47 1.53 -10.74 8.50
C GLN A 47 1.85 -9.69 7.41
N GLY A 48 0.83 -9.03 6.87
CA GLY A 48 1.06 -7.85 6.04
C GLY A 48 1.66 -6.70 6.86
N GLU A 49 2.41 -5.82 6.20
CA GLU A 49 2.99 -4.64 6.82
C GLU A 49 1.89 -3.78 7.49
N PRO A 50 2.14 -3.30 8.72
CA PRO A 50 1.19 -2.48 9.46
C PRO A 50 1.11 -1.07 8.87
N THR A 51 0.03 -0.32 9.13
CA THR A 51 -0.12 1.04 8.57
C THR A 51 0.99 1.98 9.03
N GLU A 52 1.51 1.77 10.23
CA GLU A 52 2.57 2.57 10.85
C GLU A 52 3.92 2.45 10.12
N ALA A 53 4.08 1.46 9.22
CA ALA A 53 5.24 1.34 8.35
C ALA A 53 5.17 2.28 7.12
N PHE A 54 4.07 3.00 6.93
CA PHE A 54 3.82 3.86 5.77
C PHE A 54 3.60 5.32 6.19
N GLU A 55 3.99 6.20 5.28
CA GLU A 55 3.66 7.62 5.32
C GLU A 55 2.90 8.00 4.05
N TRP A 56 2.12 9.06 4.12
CA TRP A 56 1.32 9.55 3.01
C TRP A 56 1.44 11.04 2.87
N PHE A 57 1.44 11.49 1.62
CA PHE A 57 1.56 12.88 1.26
C PHE A 57 0.53 13.20 0.18
N LYS A 58 -0.04 14.40 0.25
CA LYS A 58 -0.86 14.90 -0.83
C LYS A 58 0.01 15.16 -2.06
N VAL A 59 -0.50 14.77 -3.23
CA VAL A 59 0.17 14.98 -4.53
C VAL A 59 -0.75 15.76 -5.47
N ASP A 60 -0.18 16.29 -6.55
CA ASP A 60 -0.94 17.08 -7.52
C ASP A 60 -2.00 16.23 -8.23
N ARG A 61 -3.14 16.85 -8.54
CA ARG A 61 -4.29 16.17 -9.20
C ARG A 61 -3.95 15.65 -10.60
N ALA A 62 -2.87 16.11 -11.23
CA ALA A 62 -2.36 15.59 -12.49
C ALA A 62 -2.14 14.07 -12.48
N ILE A 63 -1.92 13.44 -11.32
CA ILE A 63 -1.82 11.97 -11.16
C ILE A 63 -3.07 11.24 -11.67
N GLY A 64 -4.25 11.88 -11.65
CA GLY A 64 -5.51 11.28 -12.09
C GLY A 64 -5.62 11.07 -13.61
N ASN A 65 -4.73 11.66 -14.41
CA ASN A 65 -4.69 11.46 -15.86
C ASN A 65 -3.55 10.51 -16.25
N VAL A 66 -3.90 9.30 -16.68
CA VAL A 66 -2.97 8.21 -17.01
C VAL A 66 -1.95 8.54 -18.12
N ARG A 67 -2.18 9.60 -18.91
CA ARG A 67 -1.21 10.05 -19.91
C ARG A 67 0.01 10.75 -19.29
N ASN A 68 -0.10 11.22 -18.06
CA ASN A 68 1.00 11.82 -17.32
C ASN A 68 1.84 10.69 -16.70
N GLN A 69 3.16 10.71 -16.91
CA GLN A 69 4.10 9.68 -16.42
C GLN A 69 5.38 10.30 -15.83
N GLY A 70 5.35 11.60 -15.52
CA GLY A 70 6.51 12.33 -15.00
C GLY A 70 6.81 12.01 -13.53
N PRO A 71 8.07 12.15 -13.09
CA PRO A 71 8.46 11.89 -11.69
C PRO A 71 7.81 12.87 -10.69
N ASP A 72 7.34 14.04 -11.15
CA ASP A 72 6.67 15.03 -10.31
C ASP A 72 5.32 14.55 -9.76
N LEU A 73 4.73 13.51 -10.34
CA LEU A 73 3.41 13.00 -9.95
C LEU A 73 3.37 12.36 -8.57
N ILE A 74 4.52 11.98 -8.01
CA ILE A 74 4.64 11.44 -6.64
C ILE A 74 5.30 12.44 -5.69
N LYS A 75 5.67 13.64 -6.16
CA LYS A 75 6.24 14.66 -5.28
C LYS A 75 5.12 15.24 -4.41
N PRO A 76 5.34 15.39 -3.10
CA PRO A 76 4.41 16.09 -2.24
C PRO A 76 4.14 17.50 -2.78
N THR A 77 2.87 17.91 -2.80
CA THR A 77 2.54 19.33 -3.03
C THR A 77 2.94 20.14 -1.81
N GLU A 78 3.48 21.34 -2.00
CA GLU A 78 3.65 22.29 -0.90
C GLU A 78 2.27 22.71 -0.40
N GLU A 79 1.78 22.08 0.67
CA GLU A 79 0.68 22.65 1.46
C GLU A 79 1.23 23.20 2.77
N ASN A 80 1.19 24.53 2.87
CA ASN A 80 1.27 25.27 4.12
C ASN A 80 0.10 24.85 5.03
N GLY A 81 0.31 23.79 5.80
CA GLY A 81 -0.41 23.53 7.03
C GLY A 81 -1.76 22.81 6.91
N LEU A 82 -1.87 21.86 7.83
CA LEU A 82 -3.06 21.40 8.55
C LEU A 82 -3.92 20.33 7.84
N PHE A 83 -3.58 19.08 8.14
CA PHE A 83 -4.58 18.23 8.81
C PHE A 83 -4.86 18.81 10.20
#